data_AF-A0A939UBG8-F1
#
_entry.id   AF-A0A939UBG8-F1
#
_cell.length_a   1.000
_cell.length_b   1.000
_cell.length_c   1.000
_cell.angle_alpha   90.00
_cell.angle_beta   90.00
_cell.angle_gamma   90.00
#
_symmetry.space_group_name_H-M   'P 1'
#
loop_
_entity.id
_entity.type
_entity.pdbx_description
1 polymer ?
#
loop_
_entity_poly.entity_id
_entity_poly.type
_entity_poly.pdbx_seq_one_letter_code
_entity_poly.pdbx_strand_id
1 'polypeptide(L)' 'MKSYTLKSIGKTSDYMTIVREMEDGFVVKIFRDMDGYEDIKTDYISKELFESCIRTGYLTEIKEKVAVGA' A
#
# COMPACT_ATOMS: atom_id res chain seq x y z
N MET A 1 -10.72 6.64 0.96
CA MET A 1 -9.45 6.14 0.42
C MET A 1 -8.98 5.05 1.35
N LYS A 2 -8.81 3.82 0.86
CA LYS A 2 -8.29 2.71 1.67
C LYS A 2 -6.78 2.66 1.54
N SER A 3 -6.09 2.59 2.67
CA SER A 3 -4.63 2.50 2.74
C SER A 3 -4.22 1.19 3.37
N TYR A 4 -3.13 0.62 2.86
CA TYR A 4 -2.63 -0.68 3.26
C TYR A 4 -1.14 -0.55 3.55
N THR A 5 -0.69 -1.11 4.67
CA THR A 5 0.73 -1.23 4.94
C THR A 5 1.27 -2.49 4.26
N LEU A 6 2.47 -2.38 3.70
CA LEU A 6 3.21 -3.54 3.24
C LEU A 6 4.02 -4.09 4.40
N LYS A 7 3.99 -5.42 4.59
CA LYS A 7 4.85 -6.09 5.57
C LYS A 7 6.30 -5.99 5.12
N SER A 8 6.98 -4.89 5.47
CA SER A 8 8.37 -4.68 5.12
C SER A 8 9.28 -5.45 6.08
N ILE A 9 10.22 -6.23 5.52
CA ILE A 9 11.28 -6.91 6.27
C ILE A 9 12.42 -5.90 6.42
N GLY A 10 12.35 -5.04 7.44
CA GLY A 10 13.33 -3.98 7.68
C GLY A 10 12.69 -2.61 7.80
N LYS A 11 13.45 -1.63 8.31
CA LYS A 11 13.05 -0.26 8.72
C LYS A 11 12.40 0.63 7.63
N THR A 12 11.88 0.09 6.55
CA THR A 12 11.19 0.85 5.50
C THR A 12 9.70 1.00 5.82
N SER A 13 9.26 2.25 5.91
CA SER A 13 7.85 2.62 6.13
C SER A 13 7.10 2.59 4.78
N ASP A 14 6.98 1.39 4.20
CA ASP A 14 6.29 1.21 2.91
C ASP A 14 4.76 1.11 3.14
N TYR A 15 4.01 2.00 2.50
CA TYR A 15 2.55 1.95 2.50
C TYR A 15 1.99 2.20 1.11
N MET A 16 0.83 1.62 0.82
CA MET A 16 0.11 1.86 -0.42
C MET A 16 -1.28 2.40 -0.16
N THR A 17 -1.80 3.17 -1.11
CA THR A 17 -3.17 3.69 -1.08
C THR A 17 -3.87 3.38 -2.40
N ILE A 18 -5.10 2.89 -2.32
CA ILE A 18 -5.94 2.70 -3.51
C ILE A 18 -6.37 4.08 -4.01
N VAL A 19 -5.93 4.42 -5.22
CA VAL A 19 -6.26 5.66 -5.93
C VAL A 19 -7.51 5.47 -6.77
N ARG A 20 -7.68 4.28 -7.37
CA ARG A 20 -8.84 3.97 -8.21
C ARG A 20 -9.19 2.50 -8.13
N GLU A 21 -10.47 2.20 -7.98
CA GLU A 21 -11.00 0.85 -8.07
C GLU A 21 -11.50 0.61 -9.51
N MET A 22 -11.18 -0.55 -10.07
CA MET A 22 -11.60 -1.01 -11.39
C MET A 22 -12.28 -2.38 -11.22
N GLU A 23 -12.97 -2.86 -12.26
CA GLU A 23 -13.70 -4.15 -12.17
C GLU A 23 -12.76 -5.36 -12.05
N ASP A 24 -11.60 -5.28 -12.69
CA ASP A 24 -10.58 -6.35 -12.75
C ASP A 24 -9.43 -6.14 -11.74
N GLY A 25 -9.36 -4.99 -11.05
CA GLY A 25 -8.27 -4.66 -10.15
C GLY A 25 -8.30 -3.26 -9.57
N PHE A 26 -7.15 -2.81 -9.09
CA PHE A 26 -6.99 -1.57 -8.33
C PHE A 26 -5.74 -0.84 -8.80
N VAL A 27 -5.88 0.47 -9.02
CA VAL A 27 -4.74 1.37 -9.18
C VAL A 27 -4.32 1.83 -7.80
N VAL A 28 -3.10 1.49 -7.42
CA VAL A 28 -2.51 1.82 -6.12
C VAL A 28 -1.35 2.78 -6.29
N LYS A 29 -1.18 3.66 -5.31
CA LYS A 29 0.04 4.45 -5.13
C LYS A 29 0.83 3.87 -3.99
N ILE A 30 2.07 3.50 -4.27
CA ILE A 30 3.03 2.96 -3.30
C ILE A 30 3.97 4.09 -2.92
N PHE A 31 4.07 4.34 -1.61
CA PHE A 31 4.97 5.28 -0.99
C PHE A 31 6.06 4.47 -0.32
N ARG A 32 7.31 4.73 -0.72
CA ARG A 32 8.49 4.10 -0.15
C ARG A 32 9.42 5.19 0.36
N ASP A 33 9.77 5.10 1.64
CA ASP A 33 10.78 5.94 2.25
C ASP A 33 12.14 5.24 2.15
N MET A 34 13.07 5.82 1.39
CA MET A 34 14.45 5.38 1.29
C MET A 34 15.38 6.50 1.74
N ASP A 35 15.82 6.43 3.01
CA ASP A 35 16.89 7.26 3.61
C ASP A 35 16.84 8.74 3.19
N GLY A 36 15.70 9.38 3.40
CA GLY A 36 15.52 10.83 3.20
C GLY A 36 14.91 11.23 1.86
N TYR A 37 14.54 10.27 1.00
CA TYR A 37 13.75 10.51 -0.20
C TYR A 37 12.51 9.62 -0.23
N GLU A 38 11.36 10.25 -0.44
CA GLU A 38 10.09 9.57 -0.70
C GLU A 38 9.98 9.25 -2.19
N ASP A 39 9.90 7.97 -2.53
CA ASP A 39 9.54 7.51 -3.87
C ASP A 39 8.05 7.16 -3.92
N ILE A 40 7.33 7.85 -4.82
CA ILE A 40 5.89 7.66 -5.01
C ILE A 40 5.67 7.07 -6.39
N LYS A 41 5.33 5.78 -6.41
CA LYS A 41 5.03 5.07 -7.65
C LYS A 41 3.55 4.74 -7.75
N THR A 42 2.98 4.92 -8.93
CA THR A 42 1.63 4.43 -9.24
C THR A 42 1.74 3.10 -9.95
N ASP A 43 1.04 2.09 -9.46
CA ASP A 43 1.04 0.74 -10.00
C ASP A 43 -0.38 0.17 -10.09
N TYR A 44 -0.56 -0.89 -10.87
CA TYR A 44 -1.82 -1.62 -10.97
C TYR A 44 -1.67 -2.99 -10.34
N ILE A 45 -2.62 -3.32 -9.47
CA ILE A 45 -2.73 -4.64 -8.86
C ILE A 45 -4.05 -5.26 -9.28
N SER A 46 -4.02 -6.47 -9.84
CA SER A 46 -5.25 -7.20 -10.14
C SER A 46 -5.99 -7.53 -8.86
N LYS A 47 -7.31 -7.69 -8.96
CA LYS A 47 -8.15 -7.99 -7.81
C LYS A 47 -7.73 -9.30 -7.13
N GLU A 48 -7.40 -10.32 -7.92
CA GLU A 48 -6.92 -11.62 -7.41
C GLU A 48 -5.61 -11.49 -6.62
N LEU A 49 -4.65 -10.71 -7.14
CA LEU A 49 -3.36 -10.51 -6.46
C LEU A 49 -3.57 -9.71 -5.17
N PHE A 50 -4.39 -8.67 -5.23
CA PHE A 50 -4.74 -7.86 -4.07
C PHE A 50 -5.39 -8.70 -2.96
N GLU A 51 -6.40 -9.49 -3.29
CA GLU A 51 -7.05 -10.40 -2.34
C GLU A 51 -6.09 -11.46 -1.78
N SER A 52 -5.18 -11.98 -2.61
CA SER A 52 -4.14 -12.91 -2.17
C SER A 52 -3.16 -12.26 -1.19
N CYS A 53 -2.74 -11.02 -1.45
CA CYS A 53 -1.86 -10.27 -0.57
C CYS A 53 -2.52 -9.97 0.79
N ILE A 54 -3.82 -9.64 0.81
CA ILE A 54 -4.59 -9.48 2.06
C ILE A 54 -4.68 -10.82 2.81
N ARG A 55 -5.03 -11.90 2.10
CA ARG A 55 -5.20 -13.24 2.68
C ARG A 55 -3.91 -13.80 3.29
N THR A 56 -2.76 -13.53 2.67
CA THR A 56 -1.44 -13.97 3.16
C THR A 56 -0.89 -13.06 4.27
N GLY A 57 -1.54 -11.92 4.55
CA GLY A 57 -1.06 -10.92 5.50
C GLY A 57 0.13 -10.11 4.98
N TYR A 58 0.35 -10.10 3.65
CA TYR A 58 1.34 -9.25 3.01
C TYR A 58 0.87 -7.79 2.99
N LEU A 59 -0.43 -7.58 2.70
CA LEU A 59 -1.11 -6.30 2.84
C LEU A 59 -2.00 -6.34 4.08
N THR A 60 -1.89 -5.31 4.92
CA THR A 60 -2.79 -5.13 6.06
C THR A 60 -3.54 -3.82 5.90
N GLU A 61 -4.88 -3.87 5.91
CA GLU A 61 -5.72 -2.68 5.84
C GLU A 61 -5.49 -1.82 7.08
N ILE A 62 -5.08 -0.57 6.88
CA ILE A 62 -4.92 0.39 7.96
C ILE A 62 -6.26 1.11 8.11
N LYS A 63 -7.03 0.73 9.13
CA LYS A 63 -8.35 1.34 9.41
C LYS A 63 -8.27 2.73 10.03
N GLU A 64 -7.10 3.13 10.53
CA GLU A 64 -6.90 4.44 11.13
C GLU A 64 -6.13 5.35 10.18
N LYS A 65 -6.55 6.63 10.13
CA LYS A 65 -5.74 7.72 9.60
C LYS A 65 -4.36 7.59 10.24
N VAL A 66 -3.38 7.11 9.50
CA VAL A 66 -1.98 7.24 9.89
C VAL A 66 -1.70 8.73 9.79
N ALA A 67 -1.91 9.44 10.90
CA ALA A 67 -1.19 10.65 11.17
C ALA A 67 0.28 10.21 11.19
N VAL A 68 0.94 10.34 10.03
CA VAL A 68 2.40 10.37 9.98
C VAL A 68 2.77 11.47 10.99
N GLY A 69 3.41 11.03 12.07
CA GLY A 69 3.61 11.83 13.27
C GLY A 69 4.24 13.19 12.97
N ALA A 70 3.75 14.18 13.69
CA ALA A 70 4.29 15.53 13.78
C ALA A 70 5.69 15.57 14.38
#